data_AF-K1UI90-F1
#
_entry.id   AF-K1UI90-F1
#
_cell.length_a   1.000
_cell.length_b   1.000
_cell.length_c   1.000
_cell.angle_alpha   90.00
_cell.angle_beta   90.00
_cell.angle_gamma   90.00
#
_symmetry.space_group_name_H-M   'P 1'
#
loop_
_entity.id
_entity.type
_entity.pdbx_description
1 polymer ?
#
loop_
_entity_poly.entity_id
_entity_poly.type
_entity_poly.pdbx_seq_one_letter_code
_entity_poly.pdbx_strand_id
1 'polypeptide(L)'
;AMICVAFFLLYLAIKHKFEPLLLFTIAFGMLLTNLPDANLYHTELFAGGHVHWDIFVANAGLLDYLYLGVKLGIYPCLIFVGVGAMTDFGPLIANPKSFLLGAAAQIGIFVTFLGAYALGFSPEQAGSIGIIGGADGPTAIYLTSMLSPELLGPIAVAAYSYIGPVPVIQ
;
A
#
# COMPACT_ATOMS: atom_id res chain seq x y z
N ALA A 1 -0.82 0.55 -21.67
CA ALA A 1 0.37 0.65 -20.80
C ALA A 1 0.18 -0.06 -19.46
N MET A 2 -0.85 0.29 -18.68
CA MET A 2 -1.09 -0.30 -17.35
C MET A 2 -1.37 -1.81 -17.34
N ILE A 3 -2.04 -2.35 -18.36
CA ILE A 3 -2.23 -3.80 -18.51
C ILE A 3 -0.88 -4.55 -18.57
N CYS A 4 0.11 -4.02 -19.28
CA CYS A 4 1.44 -4.62 -19.35
C CYS A 4 2.14 -4.59 -17.99
N VAL A 5 1.98 -3.49 -17.23
CA VAL A 5 2.49 -3.37 -15.86
C VAL A 5 1.81 -4.40 -14.94
N ALA A 6 0.49 -4.58 -15.06
CA ALA A 6 -0.24 -5.59 -14.30
C ALA A 6 0.30 -7.01 -14.57
N PHE A 7 0.53 -7.37 -15.84
CA PHE A 7 1.14 -8.67 -16.18
C PHE A 7 2.56 -8.82 -15.66
N PHE A 8 3.36 -7.75 -15.67
CA PHE A 8 4.70 -7.76 -15.10
C PHE A 8 4.67 -7.99 -13.58
N LEU A 9 3.78 -7.31 -12.86
CA LEU A 9 3.61 -7.50 -11.41
C LEU A 9 3.07 -8.91 -11.09
N LEU A 10 2.13 -9.45 -11.89
CA LEU A 10 1.68 -10.84 -11.77
C LEU A 10 2.83 -11.82 -11.98
N TYR A 11 3.70 -11.57 -12.95
CA TYR A 11 4.90 -12.39 -13.18
C TYR A 11 5.84 -12.38 -11.97
N LEU A 12 6.08 -11.22 -11.36
CA LEU A 12 6.89 -11.12 -10.14
C LEU A 12 6.25 -11.86 -8.96
N ALA A 13 4.95 -11.67 -8.75
CA ALA A 13 4.22 -12.33 -7.66
C ALA A 13 4.17 -13.86 -7.82
N ILE A 14 4.01 -14.38 -9.04
CA ILE A 14 3.86 -15.83 -9.29
C ILE A 14 5.21 -16.52 -9.41
N LYS A 15 6.08 -16.05 -10.30
CA LYS A 15 7.34 -16.76 -10.62
C LYS A 15 8.40 -16.49 -9.56
N HIS A 16 8.53 -15.24 -9.16
CA HIS A 16 9.55 -14.83 -8.19
C HIS A 16 9.04 -14.80 -6.75
N LYS A 17 7.73 -15.00 -6.53
CA LYS A 17 7.10 -15.04 -5.20
C LYS A 17 7.34 -13.78 -4.38
N PHE A 18 7.32 -12.62 -5.03
CA PHE A 18 7.39 -11.32 -4.35
C PHE A 18 6.03 -11.07 -3.70
N GLU A 19 5.97 -11.06 -2.37
CA GLU A 19 4.76 -10.82 -1.57
C GLU A 19 3.48 -11.40 -2.20
N PRO A 20 3.43 -12.71 -2.50
CA PRO A 20 2.45 -13.28 -3.42
C PRO A 20 1.02 -13.18 -2.91
N LEU A 21 0.83 -13.05 -1.59
CA LEU A 21 -0.49 -12.89 -0.98
C LEU A 21 -1.14 -11.55 -1.33
N LEU A 22 -0.35 -10.47 -1.43
CA LEU A 22 -0.85 -9.11 -1.60
C LEU A 22 -0.51 -8.55 -2.98
N LEU A 23 0.72 -8.76 -3.48
CA LEU A 23 1.12 -8.26 -4.79
C LEU A 23 0.30 -8.88 -5.92
N PHE A 24 -0.07 -10.16 -5.80
CA PHE A 24 -0.93 -10.83 -6.77
C PHE A 24 -2.32 -10.16 -6.85
N THR A 25 -2.96 -9.93 -5.71
CA THR A 25 -4.32 -9.36 -5.66
C THR A 25 -4.31 -7.89 -6.11
N ILE A 26 -3.26 -7.13 -5.77
CA ILE A 26 -3.04 -5.76 -6.28
C ILE A 26 -2.87 -5.76 -7.80
N ALA A 27 -2.02 -6.63 -8.35
CA ALA A 27 -1.76 -6.71 -9.78
C ALA A 27 -2.99 -7.17 -10.56
N PHE A 28 -3.76 -8.11 -10.01
CA PHE A 28 -5.02 -8.55 -10.59
C PHE A 28 -6.09 -7.45 -10.56
N GLY A 29 -6.20 -6.70 -9.44
CA GLY A 29 -7.05 -5.52 -9.36
C GLY A 29 -6.67 -4.48 -10.41
N MET A 30 -5.38 -4.17 -10.56
CA MET A 30 -4.86 -3.27 -11.60
C MET A 30 -5.22 -3.74 -13.01
N LEU A 31 -5.16 -5.05 -13.28
CA LEU A 31 -5.59 -5.60 -14.56
C LEU A 31 -7.07 -5.32 -14.81
N LEU A 32 -7.93 -5.65 -13.84
CA LEU A 32 -9.39 -5.51 -13.94
C LEU A 32 -9.83 -4.04 -14.10
N THR A 33 -9.22 -3.11 -13.36
CA THR A 33 -9.56 -1.68 -13.46
C THR A 33 -9.16 -1.05 -14.79
N ASN A 34 -8.23 -1.69 -15.53
CA ASN A 34 -7.73 -1.19 -16.81
C ASN A 34 -8.28 -1.96 -18.02
N LEU A 35 -9.26 -2.87 -17.82
CA LEU A 35 -9.94 -3.53 -18.93
C LEU A 35 -10.83 -2.51 -19.69
N PRO A 36 -10.72 -2.45 -21.03
CA PRO A 36 -11.54 -1.54 -21.83
C PRO A 36 -13.03 -1.86 -21.66
N ASP A 37 -13.84 -0.83 -21.48
CA ASP A 37 -15.30 -0.88 -21.36
C ASP A 37 -15.86 -1.74 -20.20
N ALA A 38 -15.01 -2.14 -19.25
CA ALA A 38 -15.43 -3.00 -18.14
C ALA A 38 -16.17 -2.23 -17.02
N ASN A 39 -15.93 -0.91 -16.89
CA ASN A 39 -16.56 -0.02 -15.90
C ASN A 39 -16.60 -0.61 -14.48
N LEU A 40 -15.49 -1.22 -14.05
CA LEU A 40 -15.42 -1.91 -12.76
C LEU A 40 -15.00 -1.00 -11.60
N TYR A 41 -14.29 0.09 -11.91
CA TYR A 41 -13.76 1.05 -10.95
C TYR A 41 -13.81 2.46 -11.54
N HIS A 42 -14.22 3.43 -10.72
CA HIS A 42 -14.45 4.81 -11.11
C HIS A 42 -13.73 5.75 -10.15
N THR A 43 -12.71 6.45 -10.66
CA THR A 43 -11.89 7.38 -9.86
C THR A 43 -12.70 8.56 -9.32
N GLU A 44 -13.71 9.00 -10.06
CA GLU A 44 -14.59 10.12 -9.71
C GLU A 44 -15.36 9.88 -8.41
N LEU A 45 -15.72 8.63 -8.09
CA LEU A 45 -16.44 8.28 -6.86
C LEU A 45 -15.62 8.52 -5.59
N PHE A 46 -14.29 8.66 -5.74
CA PHE A 46 -13.33 8.82 -4.64
C PHE A 46 -12.48 10.10 -4.76
N ALA A 47 -12.88 11.01 -5.65
CA ALA A 47 -12.13 12.23 -5.93
C ALA A 47 -12.03 13.11 -4.67
N GLY A 48 -10.86 13.75 -4.48
CA GLY A 48 -10.60 14.60 -3.31
C GLY A 48 -10.46 13.84 -1.99
N GLY A 49 -10.29 12.51 -2.03
CA GLY A 49 -10.04 11.71 -0.83
C GLY A 49 -11.30 11.29 -0.05
N HIS A 50 -12.49 11.62 -0.54
CA HIS A 50 -13.76 11.29 0.11
C HIS A 50 -14.66 10.46 -0.80
N VAL A 51 -15.64 9.77 -0.22
CA VAL A 51 -16.64 8.98 -0.98
C VAL A 51 -17.82 9.87 -1.34
N HIS A 52 -18.11 10.00 -2.63
CA HIS A 52 -19.25 10.77 -3.16
C HIS A 52 -20.52 9.92 -3.15
N TRP A 53 -21.15 9.81 -1.97
CA TRP A 53 -22.31 8.93 -1.73
C TRP A 53 -23.54 9.23 -2.58
N ASP A 54 -23.69 10.48 -3.01
CA ASP A 54 -24.79 10.96 -3.85
C ASP A 54 -24.82 10.30 -5.23
N ILE A 55 -23.63 10.06 -5.81
CA ILE A 55 -23.47 9.40 -7.11
C ILE A 55 -23.02 7.94 -7.00
N PHE A 56 -22.60 7.50 -5.82
CA PHE A 56 -22.00 6.18 -5.60
C PHE A 56 -22.90 5.03 -6.01
N VAL A 57 -24.11 4.95 -5.45
CA VAL A 57 -25.00 3.79 -5.66
C VAL A 57 -25.45 3.68 -7.13
N ALA A 58 -25.54 4.82 -7.84
CA ALA A 58 -25.99 4.86 -9.21
C ALA A 58 -24.90 4.43 -10.22
N ASN A 59 -23.61 4.65 -9.90
CA ASN A 59 -22.51 4.49 -10.85
C ASN A 59 -21.42 3.50 -10.40
N ALA A 60 -21.49 2.97 -9.18
CA ALA A 60 -20.45 2.09 -8.64
C ALA A 60 -20.39 0.74 -9.38
N GLY A 61 -19.19 0.39 -9.82
CA GLY A 61 -18.82 -0.95 -10.26
C GLY A 61 -18.43 -1.85 -9.08
N LEU A 62 -18.19 -3.13 -9.37
CA LEU A 62 -17.83 -4.12 -8.34
C LEU A 62 -16.59 -3.71 -7.53
N LEU A 63 -15.55 -3.19 -8.18
CA LEU A 63 -14.30 -2.84 -7.50
C LEU A 63 -14.45 -1.56 -6.68
N ASP A 64 -15.38 -0.67 -7.01
CA ASP A 64 -15.69 0.51 -6.20
C ASP A 64 -16.24 0.10 -4.82
N TYR A 65 -17.15 -0.88 -4.78
CA TYR A 65 -17.66 -1.42 -3.52
C TYR A 65 -16.57 -2.07 -2.68
N LEU A 66 -15.66 -2.83 -3.29
CA LEU A 66 -14.53 -3.41 -2.57
C LEU A 66 -13.57 -2.32 -2.08
N TYR A 67 -13.36 -1.27 -2.87
CA TYR A 67 -12.45 -0.19 -2.51
C TYR A 67 -12.94 0.65 -1.32
N LEU A 68 -14.24 0.64 -1.01
CA LEU A 68 -14.76 1.23 0.23
C LEU A 68 -14.06 0.66 1.47
N GLY A 69 -13.71 -0.63 1.48
CA GLY A 69 -12.99 -1.21 2.62
C GLY A 69 -11.61 -0.59 2.85
N VAL A 70 -10.95 -0.10 1.79
CA VAL A 70 -9.70 0.66 1.90
C VAL A 70 -9.98 2.09 2.35
N LYS A 71 -10.94 2.78 1.72
CA LYS A 71 -11.26 4.19 2.00
C LYS A 71 -11.84 4.42 3.39
N LEU A 72 -12.60 3.47 3.91
CA LEU A 72 -13.12 3.49 5.27
C LEU A 72 -12.10 2.98 6.29
N GLY A 73 -10.88 2.60 5.87
CA GLY A 73 -9.83 2.08 6.74
C GLY A 73 -10.11 0.68 7.31
N ILE A 74 -11.15 -0.01 6.85
CA ILE A 74 -11.55 -1.32 7.36
C ILE A 74 -10.49 -2.37 7.06
N TYR A 75 -10.07 -2.50 5.79
CA TYR A 75 -9.14 -3.57 5.40
C TYR A 75 -7.74 -3.38 5.99
N PRO A 76 -7.09 -2.20 5.96
CA PRO A 76 -5.80 -2.02 6.58
C PRO A 76 -5.82 -2.35 8.08
N CYS A 77 -6.83 -1.89 8.82
CA CYS A 77 -6.97 -2.18 10.24
C CYS A 77 -7.18 -3.67 10.53
N LEU A 78 -8.02 -4.36 9.76
CA LEU A 78 -8.23 -5.80 9.93
C LEU A 78 -6.96 -6.62 9.60
N ILE A 79 -6.22 -6.23 8.57
CA ILE A 79 -4.92 -6.85 8.26
C ILE A 79 -3.95 -6.63 9.42
N PHE A 80 -3.92 -5.43 10.02
CA PHE A 80 -3.10 -5.14 11.20
C PHE A 80 -3.44 -6.00 12.41
N VAL A 81 -4.72 -6.21 12.69
CA VAL A 81 -5.16 -7.11 13.75
C VAL A 81 -4.63 -8.53 13.48
N GLY A 82 -4.70 -8.99 12.24
CA GLY A 82 -4.12 -10.28 11.83
C GLY A 82 -2.60 -10.36 12.04
N VAL A 83 -1.86 -9.35 11.58
CA VAL A 83 -0.39 -9.26 11.78
C VAL A 83 -0.05 -9.29 13.27
N GLY A 84 -0.75 -8.51 14.09
CA GLY A 84 -0.57 -8.48 15.53
C GLY A 84 -0.86 -9.83 16.19
N ALA A 85 -1.91 -10.54 15.74
CA ALA A 85 -2.26 -11.87 16.24
C ALA A 85 -1.23 -12.95 15.87
N MET A 86 -0.49 -12.77 14.77
CA MET A 86 0.57 -13.68 14.32
C MET A 86 1.96 -13.33 14.88
N THR A 87 2.11 -12.18 15.56
CA THR A 87 3.42 -11.70 16.04
C THR A 87 3.81 -12.38 17.35
N ASP A 88 4.97 -13.04 17.36
CA ASP A 88 5.57 -13.59 18.58
C ASP A 88 6.44 -12.53 19.28
N PHE A 89 6.06 -12.17 20.51
CA PHE A 89 6.77 -11.21 21.34
C PHE A 89 7.88 -11.84 22.19
N GLY A 90 7.96 -13.17 22.28
CA GLY A 90 8.96 -13.89 23.09
C GLY A 90 10.40 -13.42 22.83
N PRO A 91 10.87 -13.38 21.58
CA PRO A 91 12.22 -12.90 21.24
C PRO A 91 12.47 -11.44 21.63
N LEU A 92 11.46 -10.58 21.50
CA LEU A 92 11.57 -9.16 21.85
C LEU A 92 11.65 -8.94 23.36
N ILE A 93 10.84 -9.67 24.13
CA ILE A 93 10.83 -9.61 25.60
C ILE A 93 12.13 -10.21 26.17
N ALA A 94 12.67 -11.27 25.55
CA ALA A 94 13.90 -11.92 25.98
C ALA A 94 15.14 -11.01 25.82
N ASN A 95 15.17 -10.13 24.81
CA ASN A 95 16.23 -9.14 24.65
C ASN A 95 15.65 -7.76 24.28
N PRO A 96 15.25 -6.96 25.28
CA PRO A 96 14.64 -5.65 25.05
C PRO A 96 15.55 -4.67 24.31
N LYS A 97 16.87 -4.88 24.30
CA LYS A 97 17.80 -4.02 23.53
C LYS A 97 17.55 -4.13 22.02
N SER A 98 16.97 -5.23 21.54
CA SER A 98 16.54 -5.38 20.14
C SER A 98 15.49 -4.34 19.74
N PHE A 99 14.75 -3.76 20.70
CA PHE A 99 13.84 -2.65 20.44
C PHE A 99 14.56 -1.42 19.87
N LEU A 100 15.81 -1.17 20.27
CA LEU A 100 16.62 -0.07 19.73
C LEU A 100 17.00 -0.29 18.26
N LEU A 101 17.12 -1.55 17.81
CA LEU A 101 17.29 -1.88 16.40
C LEU A 101 16.04 -1.48 15.60
N GLY A 102 14.85 -1.75 16.15
CA GLY A 102 13.58 -1.32 15.58
C GLY A 102 13.45 0.20 15.50
N ALA A 103 13.94 0.93 16.51
CA ALA A 103 13.99 2.39 16.48
C ALA A 103 14.93 2.92 15.39
N ALA A 104 16.09 2.29 15.19
CA ALA A 104 17.02 2.64 14.11
C ALA A 104 16.43 2.36 12.72
N ALA A 105 15.61 1.31 12.56
CA ALA A 105 14.92 1.03 11.30
C ALA A 105 13.98 2.18 10.86
N GLN A 106 13.41 2.94 11.81
CA GLN A 106 12.56 4.10 11.51
C GLN A 106 13.34 5.28 10.90
N ILE A 107 14.67 5.30 10.99
CA ILE A 107 15.50 6.32 10.31
C ILE A 107 15.28 6.26 8.80
N GLY A 108 15.02 5.07 8.25
CA GLY A 108 14.71 4.90 6.82
C GLY A 108 13.50 5.71 6.37
N ILE A 109 12.48 5.86 7.23
CA ILE A 109 11.30 6.70 6.95
C ILE A 109 11.70 8.17 6.83
N PHE A 110 12.48 8.67 7.78
CA PHE A 110 12.92 10.06 7.78
C PHE A 110 13.83 10.40 6.60
N VAL A 111 14.76 9.49 6.27
CA VAL A 111 15.64 9.68 5.10
C VAL A 111 14.82 9.70 3.81
N THR A 112 13.86 8.78 3.67
CA THR A 112 12.97 8.72 2.50
C THR A 112 12.08 9.97 2.41
N PHE A 113 11.54 10.44 3.54
CA PHE A 113 10.77 11.68 3.63
C PHE A 113 11.58 12.90 3.19
N LEU A 114 12.79 13.08 3.74
CA LEU A 114 13.67 14.20 3.40
C LEU A 114 14.08 14.16 1.92
N GLY A 115 14.34 12.96 1.40
CA GLY A 115 14.62 12.75 -0.03
C GLY A 115 13.44 13.15 -0.91
N ALA A 116 12.23 12.68 -0.61
CA ALA A 116 11.02 13.04 -1.35
C ALA A 116 10.73 14.54 -1.29
N TYR A 117 10.88 15.16 -0.11
CA TYR A 117 10.69 16.60 0.05
C TYR A 117 11.73 17.41 -0.75
N ALA A 118 13.00 16.98 -0.75
CA ALA A 118 14.06 17.61 -1.55
C ALA A 118 13.82 17.48 -3.06
N LEU A 119 13.11 16.43 -3.51
CA LEU A 119 12.70 16.25 -4.90
C LEU A 119 11.46 17.08 -5.30
N GLY A 120 10.89 17.85 -4.37
CA GLY A 120 9.80 18.80 -4.63
C GLY A 120 8.39 18.28 -4.36
N PHE A 121 8.22 17.14 -3.68
CA PHE A 121 6.91 16.68 -3.22
C PHE A 121 6.39 17.52 -2.04
N SER A 122 5.07 17.66 -1.91
CA SER A 122 4.47 18.34 -0.76
C SER A 122 4.77 17.58 0.54
N PRO A 123 4.69 18.21 1.73
CA PRO A 123 4.89 17.51 3.00
C PRO A 123 3.99 16.27 3.17
N GLU A 124 2.75 16.33 2.71
CA GLU A 124 1.77 15.23 2.79
C GLU A 124 2.14 14.08 1.84
N GLN A 125 2.58 14.41 0.63
CA GLN A 125 3.07 13.44 -0.36
C GLN A 125 4.38 12.81 0.08
N ALA A 126 5.33 13.62 0.55
CA ALA A 126 6.60 13.16 1.10
C ALA A 126 6.39 12.28 2.33
N GLY A 127 5.40 12.59 3.19
CA GLY A 127 4.98 11.75 4.31
C GLY A 127 4.50 10.37 3.86
N SER A 128 3.66 10.35 2.83
CA SER A 128 3.13 9.12 2.23
C SER A 128 4.20 8.29 1.53
N ILE A 129 5.20 8.92 0.91
CA ILE A 129 6.34 8.21 0.30
C ILE A 129 7.30 7.72 1.38
N GLY A 130 7.54 8.54 2.42
CA GLY A 130 8.47 8.27 3.50
C GLY A 130 8.16 6.96 4.23
N ILE A 131 6.89 6.68 4.49
CA ILE A 131 6.45 5.49 5.23
C ILE A 131 6.85 4.16 4.55
N ILE A 132 7.12 4.16 3.24
CA ILE A 132 7.64 2.98 2.52
C ILE A 132 8.97 2.52 3.15
N GLY A 133 9.79 3.46 3.63
CA GLY A 133 11.05 3.17 4.31
C GLY A 133 10.89 2.39 5.62
N GLY A 134 9.68 2.31 6.17
CA GLY A 134 9.36 1.49 7.34
C GLY A 134 9.09 0.02 7.03
N ALA A 135 9.01 -0.35 5.74
CA ALA A 135 8.75 -1.70 5.25
C ALA A 135 7.44 -2.33 5.79
N ASP A 136 6.47 -1.50 6.18
CA ASP A 136 5.16 -1.91 6.68
C ASP A 136 4.07 -1.52 5.68
N GLY A 137 3.71 -2.47 4.81
CA GLY A 137 2.75 -2.26 3.72
C GLY A 137 1.36 -1.81 4.17
N PRO A 138 0.73 -2.46 5.17
CA PRO A 138 -0.55 -2.02 5.71
C PRO A 138 -0.52 -0.60 6.28
N THR A 139 0.53 -0.21 7.03
CA THR A 139 0.65 1.17 7.54
C THR A 139 0.81 2.15 6.38
N ALA A 140 1.58 1.78 5.37
CA ALA A 140 1.77 2.61 4.19
C ALA A 140 0.46 2.90 3.45
N ILE A 141 -0.39 1.88 3.25
CA ILE A 141 -1.72 2.07 2.65
C ILE A 141 -2.58 2.98 3.53
N TYR A 142 -2.62 2.71 4.83
CA TYR A 142 -3.45 3.47 5.76
C TYR A 142 -3.07 4.96 5.80
N LEU A 143 -1.79 5.27 6.01
CA LEU A 143 -1.32 6.65 6.08
C LEU A 143 -1.53 7.39 4.75
N THR A 144 -1.21 6.73 3.63
CA THR A 144 -1.39 7.32 2.29
C THR A 144 -2.86 7.60 1.99
N SER A 145 -3.78 6.73 2.45
CA SER A 145 -5.21 6.96 2.29
C SER A 145 -5.72 8.21 3.00
N MET A 146 -5.00 8.68 4.02
CA MET A 146 -5.31 9.89 4.79
C MET A 146 -4.56 11.13 4.30
N LEU A 147 -3.28 10.99 3.93
CA LEU A 147 -2.42 12.12 3.58
C LEU A 147 -2.41 12.46 2.09
N SER A 148 -2.30 11.46 1.22
CA SER A 148 -2.16 11.64 -0.24
C SER A 148 -2.87 10.50 -0.98
N PRO A 149 -4.22 10.52 -1.02
CA PRO A 149 -5.01 9.43 -1.58
C PRO A 149 -4.72 9.16 -3.08
N GLU A 150 -4.24 10.17 -3.80
CA GLU A 150 -3.85 10.09 -5.21
C GLU A 150 -2.58 9.27 -5.44
N LEU A 151 -1.69 9.15 -4.45
CA LEU A 151 -0.47 8.35 -4.54
C LEU A 151 -0.65 6.91 -4.02
N LEU A 152 -1.85 6.54 -3.57
CA LEU A 152 -2.11 5.23 -2.94
C LEU A 152 -1.77 4.04 -3.85
N GLY A 153 -2.13 4.13 -5.14
CA GLY A 153 -1.81 3.07 -6.11
C GLY A 153 -0.30 2.85 -6.26
N PRO A 154 0.46 3.88 -6.68
CA PRO A 154 1.92 3.79 -6.80
C PRO A 154 2.62 3.38 -5.50
N ILE A 155 2.21 3.93 -4.35
CA ILE A 155 2.83 3.62 -3.05
C ILE A 155 2.56 2.17 -2.64
N ALA A 156 1.33 1.67 -2.80
CA ALA A 156 1.02 0.27 -2.48
C ALA A 156 1.85 -0.70 -3.34
N VAL A 157 1.96 -0.43 -4.64
CA VAL A 157 2.80 -1.25 -5.54
C VAL A 157 4.26 -1.19 -5.10
N ALA A 158 4.79 0.00 -4.82
CA ALA A 158 6.18 0.17 -4.38
C ALA A 158 6.46 -0.55 -3.06
N ALA A 159 5.59 -0.41 -2.05
CA ALA A 159 5.74 -1.04 -0.75
C ALA A 159 5.84 -2.57 -0.85
N TYR A 160 4.89 -3.23 -1.51
CA TYR A 160 4.90 -4.69 -1.62
C TYR A 160 5.91 -5.24 -2.63
N SER A 161 6.32 -4.44 -3.62
CA SER A 161 7.39 -4.83 -4.54
C SER A 161 8.79 -4.70 -3.92
N TYR A 162 8.98 -3.78 -2.96
CA TYR A 162 10.25 -3.56 -2.27
C TYR A 162 10.46 -4.47 -1.04
N ILE A 163 9.38 -4.92 -0.38
CA ILE A 163 9.49 -5.87 0.74
C ILE A 163 9.92 -7.27 0.25
N GLY A 164 9.46 -7.71 -0.93
CA GLY A 164 9.86 -8.99 -1.52
C GLY A 164 11.38 -9.22 -1.66
N PRO A 165 12.18 -8.26 -2.19
CA PRO A 165 13.63 -8.40 -2.34
C PRO A 165 14.46 -8.08 -1.10
N VAL A 166 13.87 -7.92 0.10
CA VAL A 166 14.63 -7.68 1.35
C VAL A 166 15.82 -8.66 1.53
N PRO A 167 15.70 -9.98 1.25
CA PRO A 167 16.83 -10.91 1.34
C PRO A 167 18.01 -10.63 0.38
N VAL A 168 17.83 -9.76 -0.61
CA VAL A 168 18.86 -9.36 -1.58
C VAL A 168 19.48 -8.00 -1.22
N ILE A 169 18.74 -7.17 -0.48
CA ILE A 169 19.11 -5.77 -0.17
C ILE A 169 19.75 -5.66 1.23
N GLN A 170 19.34 -6.49 2.19
CA GLN A 170 19.80 -6.51 3.58
C GLN A 170 21.05 -7.37 3.79
#